data_AF-A0AAU4LJ25-F1
#
_entry.id   AF-A0AAU4LJ25-F1
#
_cell.length_a   1.000
_cell.length_b   1.000
_cell.length_c   1.000
_cell.angle_alpha   90.00
_cell.angle_beta   90.00
_cell.angle_gamma   90.00
#
_symmetry.space_group_name_H-M   'P 1'
#
loop_
_entity.id
_entity.type
_entity.pdbx_description
1 polymer ?
#
loop_
_entity_poly.entity_id
_entity_poly.type
_entity_poly.pdbx_seq_one_letter_code
_entity_poly.pdbx_strand_id
1 'polypeptide(L)'
;MFDAEDELVEARTANAFGADPRAAPNSPRHLGELSARLRKERQQGYAVASEEVEVGLTSVGVPVRSRHGHILAVLKVSGPTPRMSNRVESLAKLLIYGVRRG
;
A
#
# COMPACT_ATOMS: atom_id res chain seq x y z
N MET A 1 -2.96 -7.84 -4.36
CA MET A 1 -2.47 -7.25 -5.63
C MET A 1 -1.03 -6.77 -5.55
N PHE A 2 -0.44 -6.64 -4.36
CA PHE A 2 0.91 -6.12 -4.18
C PHE A 2 1.96 -6.79 -5.10
N ASP A 3 2.00 -8.11 -5.22
CA ASP A 3 2.93 -8.84 -6.13
C ASP A 3 2.29 -9.29 -7.46
N ALA A 4 1.12 -8.77 -7.83
CA ALA A 4 0.45 -9.16 -9.09
C ALA A 4 1.14 -8.54 -10.30
N GLU A 5 1.24 -9.27 -11.42
CA GLU A 5 1.70 -8.69 -12.69
C GLU A 5 0.88 -7.46 -13.08
N ASP A 6 1.52 -6.47 -13.69
CA ASP A 6 0.89 -5.19 -14.02
C ASP A 6 -0.38 -5.42 -14.88
N GLU A 7 -0.35 -6.32 -15.86
CA GLU A 7 -1.54 -6.68 -16.66
C GLU A 7 -2.73 -7.16 -15.80
N LEU A 8 -2.48 -7.96 -14.76
CA LEU A 8 -3.53 -8.41 -13.83
C LEU A 8 -4.02 -7.26 -12.94
N VAL A 9 -3.12 -6.33 -12.57
CA VAL A 9 -3.50 -5.08 -11.88
C VAL A 9 -4.47 -4.29 -12.73
N GLU A 10 -4.12 -4.06 -14.00
CA GLU A 10 -4.92 -3.31 -14.95
C GLU A 10 -6.29 -3.97 -15.14
N ALA A 11 -6.32 -5.27 -15.46
CA ALA A 11 -7.57 -6.01 -15.68
C ALA A 11 -8.53 -5.94 -14.49
N ARG A 12 -8.01 -5.99 -13.26
CA ARG A 12 -8.83 -5.94 -12.03
C ARG A 12 -9.20 -4.52 -11.57
N THR A 13 -8.52 -3.50 -12.09
CA THR A 13 -8.75 -2.09 -11.70
C THR A 13 -9.25 -1.21 -12.83
N ALA A 14 -9.48 -1.77 -14.02
CA ALA A 14 -9.96 -1.04 -15.20
C ALA A 14 -11.21 -0.18 -14.92
N ASN A 15 -12.10 -0.65 -14.04
CA ASN A 15 -13.33 0.06 -13.66
C ASN A 15 -13.25 0.69 -12.26
N ALA A 16 -12.08 0.73 -11.63
CA ALA A 16 -11.88 1.28 -10.29
C ALA A 16 -11.70 2.81 -10.29
N PHE A 17 -11.49 3.40 -11.47
CA PHE A 17 -11.23 4.83 -11.63
C PHE A 17 -12.46 5.53 -12.21
N GLY A 18 -12.86 6.63 -11.58
CA GLY A 18 -14.02 7.42 -11.98
C GLY A 18 -14.14 8.66 -11.09
N ALA A 19 -15.02 9.59 -11.48
CA ALA A 19 -15.32 10.78 -10.68
C ALA A 19 -16.23 10.41 -9.51
N ASP A 20 -15.70 9.73 -8.49
CA ASP A 20 -16.38 9.64 -7.19
C ASP A 20 -16.13 10.95 -6.42
N PRO A 21 -17.16 11.78 -6.17
CA PRO A 21 -17.02 13.01 -5.40
C PRO A 21 -16.62 12.75 -3.93
N ARG A 22 -16.70 11.50 -3.45
CA ARG A 22 -16.30 11.09 -2.10
C ARG A 22 -14.89 10.51 -2.06
N ALA A 23 -14.18 10.42 -3.18
CA ALA A 23 -12.80 9.95 -3.20
C ALA A 23 -11.93 10.84 -2.30
N ALA A 24 -11.15 10.20 -1.44
CA ALA A 24 -10.24 10.92 -0.55
C ALA A 24 -9.17 11.67 -1.36
N PRO A 25 -8.54 12.72 -0.79
CA PRO A 25 -7.66 13.62 -1.54
C PRO A 25 -6.54 12.90 -2.31
N ASN A 26 -5.95 11.87 -1.72
CA ASN A 26 -4.79 11.17 -2.27
C ASN A 26 -5.15 9.84 -2.95
N SER A 27 -6.43 9.49 -3.11
CA SER A 27 -6.82 8.28 -3.83
C SER A 27 -6.30 8.32 -5.28
N PRO A 28 -5.62 7.27 -5.77
CA PRO A 28 -5.13 7.23 -7.15
C PRO A 28 -6.25 7.48 -8.16
N ARG A 29 -6.04 8.39 -9.10
CA ARG A 29 -7.08 8.87 -10.02
C ARG A 29 -7.14 8.13 -11.34
N HIS A 30 -6.06 7.46 -11.72
CA HIS A 30 -5.99 6.65 -12.92
C HIS A 30 -4.97 5.53 -12.78
N LEU A 31 -5.08 4.56 -13.69
CA LEU A 31 -4.27 3.34 -13.68
C LEU A 31 -2.76 3.61 -13.65
N GLY A 32 -2.30 4.59 -14.44
CA GLY A 32 -0.87 4.94 -14.46
C GLY A 32 -0.30 5.37 -13.10
N GLU A 33 -1.10 6.03 -12.26
CA GLU A 33 -0.69 6.47 -10.93
C GLU A 33 -0.63 5.27 -9.98
N LEU A 34 -1.67 4.42 -10.00
CA LEU A 34 -1.69 3.18 -9.22
C LEU A 34 -0.50 2.28 -9.58
N SER A 35 -0.23 2.07 -10.87
CA SER A 35 0.87 1.22 -11.34
C SER A 35 2.24 1.77 -10.96
N ALA A 36 2.47 3.08 -11.13
CA ALA A 36 3.73 3.71 -10.70
C ALA A 36 3.96 3.54 -9.19
N ARG A 37 2.90 3.71 -8.41
CA ARG A 37 2.96 3.54 -6.96
C ARG A 37 3.19 2.09 -6.55
N LEU A 38 2.47 1.12 -7.12
CA LEU A 38 2.68 -0.30 -6.84
C LEU A 38 4.11 -0.72 -7.15
N ARG A 39 4.70 -0.24 -8.25
CA ARG A 39 6.12 -0.49 -8.58
C ARG A 39 7.06 0.06 -7.50
N LYS A 40 6.83 1.30 -7.04
CA LYS A 40 7.61 1.89 -5.94
C LYS A 40 7.46 1.08 -4.65
N GLU A 41 6.24 0.71 -4.30
CA GLU A 41 5.93 -0.06 -3.10
C GLU A 41 6.59 -1.45 -3.11
N ARG A 42 6.58 -2.14 -4.26
CA ARG A 42 7.32 -3.40 -4.47
C ARG A 42 8.81 -3.23 -4.26
N GLN A 43 9.41 -2.19 -4.86
CA GLN A 43 10.85 -1.91 -4.77
C GLN A 43 11.29 -1.64 -3.31
N GLN A 44 10.52 -0.86 -2.56
CA GLN A 44 10.84 -0.54 -1.17
C GLN A 44 10.41 -1.64 -0.18
N GLY A 45 9.55 -2.57 -0.60
CA GLY A 45 9.09 -3.71 0.20
C GLY A 45 7.95 -3.41 1.18
N TYR A 46 7.30 -2.25 1.07
CA TYR A 46 6.17 -1.84 1.91
C TYR A 46 5.22 -0.92 1.15
N ALA A 47 3.94 -0.92 1.55
CA ALA A 47 2.90 -0.04 1.03
C ALA A 47 2.59 1.08 2.04
N VAL A 48 2.23 2.25 1.53
CA VAL A 48 1.79 3.39 2.35
C VAL A 48 0.50 3.90 1.78
N ALA A 49 -0.57 3.91 2.56
CA ALA A 49 -1.84 4.51 2.19
C ALA A 49 -2.08 5.74 3.06
N SER A 50 -1.91 6.94 2.50
CA SER A 50 -2.01 8.21 3.25
C SER A 50 -3.19 9.02 2.76
N GLU A 51 -4.27 9.07 3.53
CA GLU A 51 -5.48 9.82 3.19
C GLU A 51 -6.10 9.42 1.84
N GLU A 52 -6.03 8.12 1.55
CA GLU A 52 -6.51 7.52 0.30
C GLU A 52 -7.86 6.83 0.42
N VAL A 53 -8.25 6.53 1.65
CA VAL A 53 -9.53 5.87 1.97
C VAL A 53 -10.33 6.76 2.93
N GLU A 54 -9.64 7.38 3.89
CA GLU A 54 -10.23 8.27 4.87
C GLU A 54 -9.29 9.46 5.12
N VAL A 55 -9.84 10.67 5.16
CA VAL A 55 -9.08 11.90 5.47
C VAL A 55 -8.50 11.80 6.88
N GLY A 56 -7.24 12.20 7.07
CA GLY A 56 -6.56 12.13 8.35
C GLY A 56 -6.08 10.74 8.76
N LEU A 57 -6.24 9.70 7.93
CA LEU A 57 -5.75 8.35 8.20
C LEU A 57 -4.53 7.99 7.36
N THR A 58 -3.44 7.56 7.99
CA THR A 58 -2.28 6.98 7.32
C THR A 58 -2.06 5.55 7.78
N SER A 59 -1.78 4.65 6.84
CA SER A 59 -1.43 3.26 7.09
C SER A 59 -0.11 2.87 6.43
N VAL A 60 0.70 2.06 7.11
CA VAL A 60 1.91 1.44 6.57
C VAL A 60 1.74 -0.07 6.67
N GLY A 61 1.94 -0.78 5.55
CA GLY A 61 1.75 -2.23 5.46
C GLY A 61 2.93 -2.95 4.82
N VAL A 62 3.24 -4.15 5.32
CA VAL A 62 4.28 -5.02 4.76
C VAL A 62 3.69 -6.40 4.46
N PRO A 63 4.06 -7.03 3.33
CA PRO A 63 3.65 -8.39 3.04
C PRO A 63 4.35 -9.40 3.94
N VAL A 64 3.59 -10.37 4.46
CA VAL A 64 4.12 -11.60 5.07
C VAL A 64 4.20 -12.66 3.98
N ARG A 65 5.38 -13.24 3.78
CA ARG A 65 5.63 -14.19 2.69
C ARG A 65 5.88 -15.60 3.20
N SER A 66 5.44 -16.58 2.42
CA SER A 66 5.80 -17.99 2.63
C SER A 66 7.27 -18.21 2.30
N ARG A 67 7.78 -19.41 2.63
CA ARG A 67 9.13 -19.84 2.24
C ARG A 67 9.37 -19.84 0.72
N HIS A 68 8.29 -19.94 -0.08
CA HIS A 68 8.33 -19.90 -1.54
C HIS A 68 8.15 -18.49 -2.11
N GLY A 69 8.08 -17.46 -1.27
CA GLY A 69 7.96 -16.06 -1.70
C GLY A 69 6.54 -15.57 -1.96
N HIS A 70 5.52 -16.43 -1.83
CA HIS A 70 4.12 -16.02 -2.01
C HIS A 70 3.61 -15.21 -0.81
N ILE A 71 2.86 -14.14 -1.07
CA ILE A 71 2.19 -13.37 -0.01
C ILE A 71 1.10 -14.24 0.65
N LEU A 72 1.22 -14.44 1.96
CA LEU A 72 0.23 -15.14 2.79
C LEU A 72 -0.70 -14.18 3.52
N ALA A 73 -0.16 -13.03 3.95
CA ALA A 73 -0.88 -12.02 4.71
C ALA A 73 -0.22 -10.65 4.56
N VAL A 74 -0.82 -9.63 5.17
CA VAL A 74 -0.23 -8.29 5.30
C VAL A 74 -0.26 -7.90 6.76
N LEU A 75 0.87 -7.48 7.30
CA LEU A 75 0.95 -6.84 8.61
C LEU A 75 0.95 -5.33 8.40
N LYS A 76 0.00 -4.62 9.01
CA LYS A 76 -0.10 -3.16 8.87
C LYS A 76 -0.35 -2.46 10.20
N VAL A 77 0.06 -1.20 10.26
CA VAL A 77 -0.29 -0.26 11.32
C VAL A 77 -0.97 0.96 10.72
N SER A 78 -2.00 1.45 11.39
CA SER A 78 -2.82 2.59 10.94
C SER A 78 -2.97 3.59 12.09
N GLY A 79 -3.04 4.88 11.76
CA GLY A 79 -3.29 5.92 12.75
C GLY A 79 -3.43 7.31 12.13
N PRO A 80 -3.70 8.33 12.96
CA PRO A 80 -3.83 9.70 12.49
C PRO A 80 -2.59 10.19 11.74
N THR A 81 -2.79 10.75 10.55
CA THR A 81 -1.75 11.26 9.66
C THR A 81 -0.68 12.09 10.39
N PRO A 82 -1.03 13.04 11.29
CA PRO A 82 -0.02 13.84 11.99
C PRO A 82 0.97 13.02 12.85
N ARG A 83 0.55 11.83 13.34
CA ARG A 83 1.42 10.95 14.14
C ARG A 83 2.22 9.96 13.29
N MET A 84 1.84 9.79 12.04
CA MET A 84 2.29 8.71 11.17
C MET A 84 3.22 9.21 10.06
N SER A 85 2.93 10.35 9.44
CA SER A 85 3.57 10.83 8.21
C SER A 85 5.10 10.91 8.32
N ASN A 86 5.61 11.49 9.41
CA ASN A 86 7.06 11.61 9.65
C ASN A 86 7.73 10.32 10.15
N ARG A 87 6.97 9.23 10.30
CA ARG A 87 7.42 7.95 10.85
C ARG A 87 7.24 6.78 9.88
N VAL A 88 6.78 7.03 8.66
CA VAL A 88 6.49 5.98 7.67
C VAL A 88 7.66 5.02 7.50
N GLU A 89 8.86 5.54 7.26
CA GLU A 89 10.03 4.71 7.02
C GLU A 89 10.45 3.90 8.26
N SER A 90 10.43 4.52 9.45
CA SER A 90 10.80 3.83 10.69
C SER A 90 9.78 2.75 11.07
N LEU A 91 8.50 3.01 10.87
CA LEU A 91 7.43 2.02 11.04
C LEU A 91 7.55 0.88 10.03
N ALA A 92 7.82 1.17 8.75
CA ALA A 92 8.04 0.16 7.74
C ALA A 92 9.22 -0.76 8.10
N LYS A 93 10.35 -0.19 8.54
CA LYS A 93 11.54 -0.96 8.97
C LYS A 93 11.21 -1.87 10.17
N LEU A 94 10.45 -1.38 11.15
CA LEU A 94 10.03 -2.19 12.30
C LEU A 94 9.11 -3.35 11.88
N LEU A 95 8.16 -3.09 10.99
CA LEU A 95 7.27 -4.13 10.47
C LEU A 95 8.05 -5.18 9.67
N ILE A 96 8.95 -4.76 8.77
CA ILE A 96 9.83 -5.65 7.99
C ILE A 96 10.67 -6.53 8.93
N TYR A 97 11.21 -5.95 9.99
CA TYR A 97 11.97 -6.69 10.98
C TYR A 97 11.10 -7.72 11.71
N GLY A 98 9.88 -7.36 12.08
CA GLY A 98 8.92 -8.25 12.74
C GLY A 98 8.52 -9.44 11.88
N VAL A 99 8.18 -9.22 10.60
CA VAL A 99 7.74 -10.31 9.70
C VAL A 99 8.86 -11.26 9.29
N ARG A 100 10.14 -10.88 9.45
CA ARG A 100 11.29 -11.75 9.17
C ARG A 100 11.67 -12.65 10.35
N ARG A 101 11.11 -12.42 11.54
CA ARG A 101 11.40 -13.18 12.75
C ARG A 101 10.37 -14.25 13.11
N GLY A 102 9.18 -14.20 12.50
CA GLY A 102 8.15 -15.24 12.62
C GLY A 102 8.32 -16.29 11.54
#